data_AF-A0A836Q9U8-F1
#
_entry.id   AF-A0A836Q9U8-F1
#
_cell.length_a   1.000
_cell.length_b   1.000
_cell.length_c   1.000
_cell.angle_alpha   90.00
_cell.angle_beta   90.00
_cell.angle_gamma   90.00
#
_symmetry.space_group_name_H-M   'P 1'
#
loop_
_entity.id
_entity.type
_entity.pdbx_description
1 polymer ?
#
loop_
_entity_poly.entity_id
_entity_poly.type
_entity_poly.pdbx_seq_one_letter_code
_entity_poly.pdbx_strand_id
1 'polypeptide(L)'
;YLPSGAIAGLDALKAVKDELESVVLVTTKNPNSLKGAPFFDNSDIDPEKISESTVLFDGTAKEAVSLFPKNVNVSALLSLVGLGGNNTSVRVVADPNTDKNTHEINANGKFGNLKITVENVPDSTNPKTSRLAILSAIELLRQICTKEVQIGT
;
A
#
# COMPACT_ATOMS: atom_id res chain seq x y z
N TYR A 1 10.55 -9.62 -11.15
CA TYR A 1 9.26 -9.97 -10.53
C TYR A 1 9.05 -9.11 -9.30
N LEU A 2 7.83 -8.61 -9.09
CA LEU A 2 7.43 -7.94 -7.86
C LEU A 2 6.12 -8.59 -7.39
N PRO A 3 6.08 -9.19 -6.19
CA PRO A 3 4.86 -9.81 -5.67
C PRO A 3 3.84 -8.71 -5.31
N SER A 4 2.57 -9.07 -5.20
CA SER A 4 1.52 -8.13 -4.78
C SER A 4 1.75 -7.55 -3.39
N GLY A 5 2.56 -8.22 -2.56
CA GLY A 5 2.96 -7.69 -1.27
C GLY A 5 1.78 -7.67 -0.31
N ALA A 6 1.50 -6.50 0.29
CA ALA A 6 0.42 -6.35 1.29
C ALA A 6 -0.96 -6.05 0.68
N ILE A 7 -1.10 -6.11 -0.65
CA ILE A 7 -2.36 -5.82 -1.37
C ILE A 7 -2.76 -6.96 -2.30
N ALA A 8 -3.95 -6.82 -2.89
CA ALA A 8 -4.51 -7.72 -3.90
C ALA A 8 -4.93 -6.92 -5.15
N GLY A 9 -5.35 -7.63 -6.20
CA GLY A 9 -5.95 -7.05 -7.39
C GLY A 9 -5.00 -6.31 -8.35
N LEU A 10 -3.70 -6.58 -8.27
CA LEU A 10 -2.72 -6.04 -9.23
C LEU A 10 -2.90 -6.61 -10.64
N ASP A 11 -3.39 -7.84 -10.74
CA ASP A 11 -3.83 -8.46 -11.99
C ASP A 11 -4.93 -7.62 -12.67
N ALA A 12 -5.99 -7.29 -11.93
CA ALA A 12 -7.06 -6.42 -12.42
C ALA A 12 -6.54 -5.03 -12.79
N LEU A 13 -5.71 -4.41 -11.94
CA LEU A 13 -5.16 -3.08 -12.21
C LEU A 13 -4.25 -3.05 -13.45
N LYS A 14 -3.45 -4.11 -13.66
CA LYS A 14 -2.63 -4.28 -14.88
C LYS A 14 -3.52 -4.41 -16.12
N ALA A 15 -4.60 -5.18 -16.04
CA ALA A 15 -5.48 -5.44 -17.18
C ALA A 15 -6.18 -4.16 -17.68
N VAL A 16 -6.43 -3.20 -16.79
CA VAL A 16 -7.14 -1.95 -17.13
C VAL A 16 -6.22 -0.74 -17.26
N LYS A 17 -4.89 -0.94 -17.27
CA LYS A 17 -3.89 0.14 -17.17
C LYS A 17 -4.11 1.28 -18.17
N ASP A 18 -4.41 0.94 -19.42
CA ASP A 18 -4.58 1.92 -20.51
C ASP A 18 -5.94 2.64 -20.49
N GLU A 19 -6.84 2.21 -19.60
CA GLU A 19 -8.15 2.81 -19.37
C GLU A 19 -8.23 3.55 -18.03
N LEU A 20 -7.17 3.54 -17.22
CA LEU A 20 -7.13 4.23 -15.93
C LEU A 20 -7.15 5.77 -16.10
N GLU A 21 -7.98 6.42 -15.30
CA GLU A 21 -8.04 7.88 -15.19
C GLU A 21 -7.59 8.35 -13.79
N SER A 22 -7.86 7.56 -12.75
CA SER A 22 -7.30 7.81 -11.42
C SER A 22 -7.00 6.52 -10.65
N VAL A 23 -6.01 6.61 -9.76
CA VAL A 23 -5.67 5.56 -8.78
C VAL A 23 -5.37 6.24 -7.45
N VAL A 24 -6.11 5.86 -6.41
CA VAL A 24 -5.95 6.35 -5.04
C VAL A 24 -5.64 5.18 -4.13
N LEU A 25 -4.52 5.27 -3.40
CA LEU A 25 -4.18 4.38 -2.30
C LEU A 25 -4.42 5.10 -0.98
N VAL A 26 -5.26 4.54 -0.11
CA VAL A 26 -5.32 4.93 1.31
C VAL A 26 -4.65 3.83 2.11
N THR A 27 -3.69 4.21 2.96
CA THR A 27 -3.03 3.30 3.89
C THR A 27 -3.31 3.75 5.31
N THR A 28 -3.99 2.92 6.09
CA THR A 28 -4.26 3.16 7.50
C THR A 28 -3.43 2.21 8.34
N LYS A 29 -2.69 2.76 9.30
CA LYS A 29 -1.88 1.98 10.25
C LYS A 29 -1.99 2.55 11.65
N ASN A 30 -1.64 1.72 12.64
CA ASN A 30 -1.39 2.22 13.98
C ASN A 30 -0.22 3.24 13.96
N PRO A 31 -0.31 4.39 14.69
CA PRO A 31 0.75 5.39 14.78
C PRO A 31 2.12 4.79 15.15
N ASN A 32 2.14 3.75 16.00
CA ASN A 32 3.36 3.07 16.40
C ASN A 32 4.13 2.45 15.23
N SER A 33 3.42 1.97 14.19
CA SER A 33 4.03 1.40 12.98
C SER A 33 4.67 2.48 12.08
N LEU A 34 4.25 3.74 12.24
CA LEU A 34 4.73 4.87 11.44
C LEU A 34 5.93 5.59 12.08
N LYS A 35 6.24 5.32 13.36
CA LYS A 35 7.36 5.93 14.09
C LYS A 35 8.70 5.82 13.35
N GLY A 36 9.43 6.93 13.34
CA GLY A 36 10.72 7.09 12.67
C GLY A 36 10.63 7.21 11.14
N ALA A 37 9.45 7.54 10.60
CA ALA A 37 9.32 7.96 9.21
C ALA A 37 9.85 9.40 9.05
N PRO A 38 10.61 9.71 7.97
CA PRO A 38 11.11 11.07 7.67
C PRO A 38 10.06 12.17 7.68
N PHE A 39 8.79 11.83 7.45
CA PHE A 39 7.66 12.75 7.63
C PHE A 39 7.70 13.50 8.97
N PHE A 40 8.00 12.80 10.06
CA PHE A 40 7.98 13.38 11.41
C PHE A 40 9.19 14.27 11.70
N ASP A 41 10.27 14.17 10.92
CA ASP A 41 11.48 15.00 11.13
C ASP A 41 11.23 16.47 10.79
N ASN A 42 10.21 16.76 9.97
CA ASN A 42 9.85 18.10 9.51
C ASN A 42 8.37 18.43 9.77
N SER A 43 7.74 17.73 10.71
CA SER A 43 6.32 17.89 11.06
C SER A 43 6.18 18.18 12.55
N ASP A 44 5.21 19.03 12.91
CA ASP A 44 4.87 19.30 14.32
C ASP A 44 4.04 18.15 14.95
N ILE A 45 3.70 17.13 14.17
CA ILE A 45 2.91 15.99 14.63
C ILE A 45 3.80 15.01 15.40
N ASP A 46 3.45 14.77 16.65
CA ASP A 46 4.05 13.73 17.49
C ASP A 46 3.23 12.42 17.35
N PRO A 47 3.79 11.33 16.80
CA PRO A 47 3.06 10.08 16.60
C PRO A 47 2.57 9.45 17.90
N GLU A 48 3.15 9.78 19.06
CA GLU A 48 2.70 9.27 20.37
C GLU A 48 1.47 10.01 20.91
N LYS A 49 1.18 11.21 20.37
CA LYS A 49 0.07 12.05 20.80
C LYS A 49 -1.17 11.93 19.90
N ILE A 50 -1.11 11.09 18.88
CA ILE A 50 -2.25 10.84 17.98
C ILE A 50 -3.30 10.02 18.75
N SER A 51 -4.37 10.68 19.18
CA SER A 51 -5.48 10.08 19.94
C SER A 51 -6.72 9.77 19.10
N GLU A 52 -6.76 10.21 17.84
CA GLU A 52 -7.84 9.95 16.90
C GLU A 52 -7.32 9.71 15.48
N SER A 53 -8.16 9.15 14.61
CA SER A 53 -7.80 8.88 13.22
C SER A 53 -7.40 10.17 12.50
N THR A 54 -6.15 10.24 12.07
CA THR A 54 -5.53 11.45 11.55
C THR A 54 -4.88 11.19 10.20
N VAL A 55 -5.22 12.01 9.19
CA VAL A 55 -4.51 12.01 7.91
C VAL A 55 -3.16 12.69 8.11
N LEU A 56 -2.07 11.93 8.01
CA LEU A 56 -0.72 12.47 8.11
C LEU A 56 -0.24 13.06 6.80
N PHE A 57 -0.61 12.42 5.69
CA PHE A 57 -0.14 12.79 4.37
C PHE A 57 -1.24 12.56 3.34
N ASP A 58 -1.34 13.48 2.39
CA ASP A 58 -2.17 13.38 1.20
C ASP A 58 -1.42 14.04 0.04
N GLY A 59 -1.06 13.25 -0.96
CA GLY A 59 -0.21 13.71 -2.06
C GLY A 59 0.12 12.59 -3.04
N THR A 60 1.21 12.75 -3.79
CA THR A 60 1.60 11.77 -4.81
C THR A 60 2.32 10.57 -4.21
N ALA A 61 2.29 9.44 -4.91
CA ALA A 61 3.04 8.25 -4.53
C ALA A 61 4.56 8.51 -4.47
N LYS A 62 5.08 9.36 -5.36
CA LYS A 62 6.50 9.76 -5.35
C LYS A 62 6.90 10.47 -4.04
N GLU A 63 6.08 11.40 -3.57
CA GLU A 63 6.30 12.10 -2.30
C GLU A 63 6.14 11.15 -1.12
N ALA A 64 5.10 10.32 -1.14
CA ALA A 64 4.84 9.34 -0.09
C ALA A 64 6.04 8.40 0.12
N VAL A 65 6.66 7.90 -0.95
CA VAL A 65 7.84 7.03 -0.86
C VAL A 65 9.02 7.73 -0.19
N SER A 66 9.17 9.03 -0.41
CA SER A 66 10.25 9.83 0.21
C SER A 66 10.00 10.06 1.70
N LEU A 67 8.74 10.31 2.08
CA LEU A 67 8.34 10.63 3.46
C LEU A 67 8.13 9.38 4.35
N PHE A 68 7.77 8.25 3.74
CA PHE A 68 7.42 7.00 4.43
C PHE A 68 8.10 5.75 3.80
N PRO A 69 9.42 5.76 3.55
CA PRO A 69 10.10 4.74 2.74
C PRO A 69 9.98 3.31 3.28
N LYS A 70 9.76 3.14 4.59
CA LYS A 70 9.56 1.82 5.22
C LYS A 70 8.09 1.36 5.28
N ASN A 71 7.15 2.24 4.92
CA ASN A 71 5.73 2.07 5.22
C ASN A 71 4.83 2.09 3.99
N VAL A 72 5.29 2.65 2.85
CA VAL A 72 4.47 2.79 1.63
C VAL A 72 5.02 2.00 0.43
N ASN A 73 5.64 0.84 0.62
CA ASN A 73 6.09 -0.01 -0.50
C ASN A 73 4.97 -0.33 -1.51
N VAL A 74 3.73 -0.36 -1.03
CA VAL A 74 2.52 -0.51 -1.85
C VAL A 74 2.35 0.63 -2.85
N SER A 75 2.64 1.88 -2.47
CA SER A 75 2.50 3.03 -3.39
C SER A 75 3.51 2.96 -4.52
N ALA A 76 4.74 2.53 -4.25
CA ALA A 76 5.75 2.32 -5.27
C ALA A 76 5.30 1.25 -6.28
N LEU A 77 4.76 0.13 -5.80
CA LEU A 77 4.25 -0.94 -6.66
C LEU A 77 3.07 -0.49 -7.52
N LEU A 78 2.09 0.20 -6.93
CA LEU A 78 0.95 0.77 -7.67
C LEU A 78 1.39 1.81 -8.70
N SER A 79 2.43 2.59 -8.41
CA SER A 79 2.98 3.55 -9.36
C SER A 79 3.56 2.86 -10.60
N LEU A 80 4.18 1.69 -10.44
CA LEU A 80 4.74 0.92 -11.56
C LEU A 80 3.64 0.27 -12.42
N VAL A 81 2.56 -0.16 -11.78
CA VAL A 81 1.47 -0.88 -12.44
C VAL A 81 0.44 0.06 -13.07
N GLY A 82 0.11 1.17 -12.39
CA GLY A 82 -0.91 2.12 -12.79
C GLY A 82 -0.35 3.33 -13.53
N LEU A 83 -0.69 4.52 -13.01
CA LEU A 83 -0.52 5.82 -13.70
C LEU A 83 0.87 6.47 -13.53
N GLY A 84 1.81 5.80 -12.85
CA GLY A 84 3.10 6.39 -12.48
C GLY A 84 3.07 7.12 -11.13
N GLY A 85 4.26 7.47 -10.62
CA GLY A 85 4.42 7.99 -9.26
C GLY A 85 3.88 9.39 -9.03
N ASN A 86 3.77 10.22 -10.07
CA ASN A 86 3.23 11.58 -9.97
C ASN A 86 1.69 11.61 -10.09
N ASN A 87 1.09 10.59 -10.69
CA ASN A 87 -0.35 10.54 -11.00
C ASN A 87 -1.11 9.54 -10.12
N THR A 88 -0.40 8.81 -9.25
CA THR A 88 -1.01 7.92 -8.25
C THR A 88 -1.13 8.71 -6.95
N SER A 89 -2.36 8.92 -6.47
CA SER A 89 -2.60 9.60 -5.21
C SER A 89 -2.45 8.65 -4.03
N VAL A 90 -1.87 9.13 -2.95
CA VAL A 90 -1.63 8.36 -1.72
C VAL A 90 -2.06 9.18 -0.52
N ARG A 91 -2.85 8.56 0.34
CA ARG A 91 -3.17 9.05 1.67
C ARG A 91 -2.61 8.11 2.73
N VAL A 92 -1.88 8.66 3.70
CA VAL A 92 -1.40 7.93 4.87
C VAL A 92 -2.20 8.39 6.08
N VAL A 93 -2.87 7.44 6.73
CA VAL A 93 -3.73 7.66 7.89
C VAL A 93 -3.12 6.92 9.08
N ALA A 94 -3.03 7.63 10.20
CA ALA A 94 -2.66 7.06 11.48
C ALA A 94 -3.93 6.92 12.33
N ASP A 95 -4.25 5.69 12.73
CA ASP A 95 -5.41 5.39 13.58
C ASP A 95 -4.96 4.65 14.85
N PRO A 96 -5.04 5.27 16.05
CA PRO A 96 -4.61 4.62 17.28
C PRO A 96 -5.48 3.42 17.69
N ASN A 97 -6.70 3.30 17.14
CA ASN A 97 -7.64 2.25 17.51
C ASN A 97 -7.54 1.00 16.63
N THR A 98 -6.76 1.04 15.54
CA THR A 98 -6.59 -0.13 14.67
C THR A 98 -5.46 -1.05 15.15
N ASP A 99 -5.72 -2.35 15.05
CA ASP A 99 -4.73 -3.43 15.20
C ASP A 99 -4.30 -4.01 13.83
N LYS A 100 -4.78 -3.43 12.72
CA LYS A 100 -4.51 -3.87 11.34
C LYS A 100 -3.67 -2.87 10.57
N ASN A 101 -3.05 -3.36 9.49
CA ASN A 101 -2.52 -2.55 8.41
C ASN A 101 -3.50 -2.63 7.23
N THR A 102 -4.28 -1.56 7.03
CA THR A 102 -5.32 -1.53 6.00
C THR A 102 -4.83 -0.76 4.77
N HIS A 103 -5.05 -1.36 3.59
CA HIS A 103 -4.80 -0.73 2.31
C HIS A 103 -6.09 -0.72 1.50
N GLU A 104 -6.53 0.46 1.08
CA GLU A 104 -7.65 0.65 0.18
C GLU A 104 -7.17 1.20 -1.14
N ILE A 105 -7.51 0.54 -2.23
CA ILE A 105 -7.20 0.96 -3.59
C ILE A 105 -8.52 1.29 -4.26
N ASN A 106 -8.65 2.53 -4.73
CA ASN A 106 -9.76 2.97 -5.54
C ASN A 106 -9.20 3.42 -6.89
N ALA A 107 -9.59 2.72 -7.96
CA ALA A 107 -9.22 3.06 -9.32
C ALA A 107 -10.47 3.23 -10.17
N ASN A 108 -10.46 4.22 -11.06
CA ASN A 108 -11.55 4.45 -12.00
C ASN A 108 -11.01 4.83 -13.38
N GLY A 109 -11.89 4.70 -14.37
CA GLY A 109 -11.64 5.12 -15.74
C GLY A 109 -12.66 4.48 -16.68
N LYS A 110 -12.31 4.34 -17.96
CA LYS A 110 -13.25 3.85 -19.00
C LYS A 110 -13.74 2.42 -18.74
N PHE A 111 -12.92 1.61 -18.07
CA PHE A 111 -13.25 0.24 -17.70
C PHE A 111 -14.32 0.15 -16.61
N GLY A 112 -14.59 1.26 -15.90
CA GLY A 112 -15.49 1.32 -14.74
C GLY A 112 -14.76 1.68 -13.44
N ASN A 113 -15.14 1.03 -12.35
CA ASN A 113 -14.62 1.29 -11.00
C ASN A 113 -14.08 0.01 -10.38
N LEU A 114 -12.88 0.08 -9.81
CA LEU A 114 -12.24 -0.98 -9.04
C LEU A 114 -12.00 -0.46 -7.62
N LYS A 115 -12.58 -1.15 -6.63
CA LYS A 115 -12.34 -0.90 -5.21
C LYS A 115 -11.84 -2.17 -4.55
N ILE A 116 -10.69 -2.09 -3.89
CA ILE A 116 -10.06 -3.19 -3.17
C ILE A 116 -9.73 -2.72 -1.76
N THR A 117 -10.09 -3.51 -0.76
CA THR A 117 -9.71 -3.28 0.63
C THR A 117 -9.03 -4.52 1.17
N VAL A 118 -7.83 -4.37 1.72
CA VAL A 118 -7.08 -5.46 2.35
C VAL A 118 -6.72 -5.04 3.78
N GLU A 119 -7.30 -5.73 4.75
CA GLU A 119 -7.03 -5.55 6.18
C GLU A 119 -6.04 -6.62 6.64
N ASN A 120 -4.78 -6.22 6.77
CA ASN A 120 -3.73 -7.17 7.09
C ASN A 120 -3.47 -7.27 8.59
N VAL A 121 -3.21 -8.48 9.05
CA VAL A 121 -2.55 -8.70 10.34
C VAL A 121 -1.08 -8.27 10.21
N PRO A 122 -0.58 -7.37 11.09
CA PRO A 122 0.84 -7.05 11.18
C PRO A 122 1.68 -8.30 11.46
N ASP A 123 2.89 -8.37 10.93
CA ASP A 123 3.79 -9.48 11.25
C ASP A 123 4.24 -9.40 12.72
N SER A 124 4.27 -10.56 13.39
CA SER A 124 4.60 -10.66 14.81
C SER A 124 6.04 -10.25 15.13
N THR A 125 6.96 -10.36 14.16
CA THR A 125 8.38 -10.00 14.33
C THR A 125 8.70 -8.60 13.80
N ASN A 126 7.89 -8.08 12.86
CA ASN A 126 8.02 -6.72 12.34
C ASN A 126 6.63 -6.09 12.06
N PRO A 127 6.05 -5.38 13.04
CA PRO A 127 4.72 -4.77 12.90
C PRO A 127 4.58 -3.74 11.77
N LYS A 128 5.70 -3.21 11.26
CA LYS A 128 5.70 -2.27 10.11
C LYS A 128 5.27 -2.97 8.81
N THR A 129 5.40 -4.29 8.76
CA THR A 129 5.09 -5.12 7.60
C THR A 129 3.87 -6.00 7.84
N SER A 130 3.07 -6.21 6.81
CA SER A 130 1.92 -7.11 6.82
C SER A 130 2.34 -8.56 6.58
N ARG A 131 1.70 -9.52 7.25
CA ARG A 131 1.98 -10.96 7.05
C ARG A 131 1.77 -11.40 5.60
N LEU A 132 0.77 -10.84 4.92
CA LEU A 132 0.49 -11.12 3.50
C LEU A 132 1.68 -10.78 2.59
N ALA A 133 2.46 -9.74 2.90
CA ALA A 133 3.61 -9.37 2.08
C ALA A 133 4.68 -10.47 2.06
N ILE A 134 4.89 -11.14 3.19
CA ILE A 134 5.82 -12.27 3.30
C ILE A 134 5.28 -13.47 2.51
N LEU A 135 3.99 -13.79 2.69
CA LEU A 135 3.36 -14.92 2.02
C LEU A 135 3.31 -14.73 0.50
N SER A 136 3.06 -13.51 0.03
CA SER A 136 3.06 -13.16 -1.40
C SER A 136 4.44 -13.34 -2.03
N ALA A 137 5.52 -13.02 -1.30
CA ALA A 137 6.88 -13.28 -1.78
C ALA A 137 7.20 -14.79 -1.83
N ILE A 138 6.77 -15.56 -0.84
CA ILE A 138 6.93 -17.03 -0.83
C ILE A 138 6.18 -17.65 -2.01
N GLU A 139 4.94 -17.22 -2.26
CA GLU A 139 4.13 -17.72 -3.38
C GLU A 139 4.78 -17.39 -4.72
N LEU A 140 5.26 -16.16 -4.90
CA LEU A 140 5.98 -15.79 -6.13
C LEU A 140 7.20 -16.70 -6.38
N LEU A 141 7.98 -17.02 -5.34
CA LEU A 141 9.10 -17.95 -5.47
C LEU A 141 8.64 -19.37 -5.83
N ARG A 142 7.53 -19.83 -5.25
CA ARG A 142 6.92 -21.12 -5.60
C ARG A 142 6.54 -21.15 -7.08
N GLN A 143 5.85 -20.13 -7.57
CA GLN A 143 5.45 -19.99 -8.97
C GLN A 143 6.63 -20.02 -9.94
N ILE A 144 7.74 -19.34 -9.59
CA ILE A 144 8.96 -19.34 -10.41
C ILE A 144 9.61 -20.73 -10.45
N CYS A 145 9.54 -21.48 -9.34
CA CYS A 145 10.23 -22.75 -9.19
C CYS A 145 9.40 -23.97 -9.63
N THR A 146 8.08 -23.85 -9.79
CA THR A 146 7.20 -24.96 -10.19
C THR A 146 6.66 -24.76 -11.61
N LYS A 147 6.24 -25.86 -12.27
CA LYS A 147 5.60 -25.83 -13.61
C LYS A 147 4.08 -25.96 -13.51
N GLU A 148 3.51 -25.52 -12.40
CA GLU A 148 2.07 -25.61 -12.15
C GLU A 148 1.31 -24.54 -12.93
N VAL A 149 0.00 -24.77 -13.10
CA VAL A 149 -0.90 -23.79 -13.73
C VAL A 149 -0.91 -22.51 -12.90
N GLN A 150 -0.67 -21.38 -13.56
CA GLN A 150 -0.67 -20.06 -12.94
C GLN A 150 -2.07 -19.44 -13.00
N ILE A 151 -2.56 -18.88 -11.90
CA ILE A 151 -3.88 -18.27 -11.78
C ILE A 151 -3.73 -16.81 -11.38
N GLY A 152 -4.46 -15.90 -12.03
CA GLY A 152 -4.51 -14.48 -11.63
C GLY A 152 -3.17 -13.74 -11.73
N THR A 153 -2.31 -14.14 -12.67
CA THR A 153 -0.98 -13.52 -12.90
C THR A 153 -0.97 -12.56 -14.06
#